data_AF-A0A8C4S7U7-F1
#
_entry.id   AF-A0A8C4S7U7-F1
#
_cell.length_a   1.000
_cell.length_b   1.000
_cell.length_c   1.000
_cell.angle_alpha   90.00
_cell.angle_beta   90.00
_cell.angle_gamma   90.00
#
_symmetry.space_group_name_H-M   'P 1'
#
loop_
_entity.id
_entity.type
_entity.pdbx_description
1 polymer ?
#
loop_
_entity_poly.entity_id
_entity_poly.type
_entity_poly.pdbx_seq_one_letter_code
_entity_poly.pdbx_strand_id
1 'polypeptide(L)'
;MQMQLIMSAPYKPRKQLRTLKEGRIPSLQLCLFWFIGACFCLEVLGHQGTQPHSIKIEGDITLGGLFPIHARGPAGVPCGEIKKEKGIHRMEAMLYALDQINSDLELLPNITLGARILDTCSRDTYALEQSLTFVQALIQKDTSDIRCSNGEPPLIRKPERVVGVIGASASSVSIMVANVLRLFASKLLISCGF
;
A
#
# COMPACT_ATOMS: atom_id res chain seq x y z
N MET A 1 -0.55 14.94 22.06
CA MET A 1 -1.12 14.11 23.15
C MET A 1 -2.36 13.31 22.75
N GLN A 2 -3.31 13.84 21.95
CA GLN A 2 -4.52 13.09 21.54
C GLN A 2 -4.27 11.87 20.62
N MET A 3 -3.18 11.83 19.84
CA MET A 3 -2.92 10.68 18.95
C MET A 3 -2.44 9.42 19.68
N GLN A 4 -1.80 9.57 20.85
CA GLN A 4 -1.41 8.43 21.70
C GLN A 4 -2.61 7.77 22.37
N LEU A 5 -3.66 8.54 22.68
CA LEU A 5 -4.89 8.01 23.28
C LEU A 5 -5.69 7.15 22.29
N ILE A 6 -5.71 7.50 20.99
CA ILE A 6 -6.40 6.70 19.97
C ILE A 6 -5.72 5.34 19.76
N MET A 7 -4.39 5.27 19.87
CA MET A 7 -3.63 4.01 19.79
C MET A 7 -3.71 3.14 21.06
N SER A 8 -4.40 3.59 22.11
CA SER A 8 -4.50 2.87 23.39
C SER A 8 -5.75 1.98 23.53
N ALA A 9 -6.70 2.06 22.60
CA ALA A 9 -7.75 1.05 22.46
C ALA A 9 -7.13 -0.30 22.04
N PRO A 10 -7.70 -1.46 22.45
CA PRO A 10 -7.20 -2.78 22.05
C PRO A 10 -7.50 -3.03 20.56
N TYR A 11 -6.78 -2.33 19.67
CA TYR A 11 -6.85 -2.54 18.24
C TYR A 11 -6.05 -3.79 17.88
N LYS A 12 -6.74 -4.82 17.36
CA LYS A 12 -6.09 -6.05 16.91
C LYS A 12 -5.62 -5.86 15.46
N PRO A 13 -4.31 -5.74 15.20
CA PRO A 13 -3.81 -5.44 13.86
C PRO A 13 -4.18 -6.56 12.88
N ARG A 14 -4.67 -6.19 11.69
CA ARG A 14 -4.99 -7.14 10.62
C ARG A 14 -3.76 -7.99 10.26
N LYS A 15 -3.94 -9.26 9.84
CA LYS A 15 -2.83 -10.20 9.52
C LYS A 15 -1.81 -9.62 8.52
N GLN A 16 -2.28 -8.84 7.55
CA GLN A 16 -1.44 -8.13 6.57
C GLN A 16 -0.52 -7.06 7.20
N LEU A 17 -0.95 -6.47 8.32
CA LEU A 17 -0.16 -5.49 9.07
C LEU A 17 0.92 -6.17 9.92
N ARG A 18 0.66 -7.41 10.38
CA ARG A 18 1.68 -8.23 11.05
C ARG A 18 2.86 -8.51 10.12
N THR A 19 2.64 -8.88 8.86
CA THR A 19 3.74 -9.15 7.92
C THR A 19 4.60 -7.92 7.60
N LEU A 20 4.05 -6.71 7.69
CA LEU A 20 4.84 -5.46 7.57
C LEU A 20 5.61 -5.10 8.84
N LYS A 21 5.04 -5.35 10.03
CA LYS A 21 5.76 -5.18 11.30
C LYS A 21 6.85 -6.24 11.49
N GLU A 22 6.62 -7.45 10.99
CA GLU A 22 7.53 -8.61 11.01
C GLU A 22 8.50 -8.63 9.83
N GLY A 23 8.94 -7.45 9.36
CA GLY A 23 10.05 -7.32 8.41
C GLY A 23 11.22 -8.17 8.90
N ARG A 24 11.37 -9.31 8.24
CA ARG A 24 12.10 -10.49 8.71
C ARG A 24 13.56 -10.15 9.01
N ILE A 25 13.89 -9.93 10.28
CA ILE A 25 15.25 -10.10 10.79
C ILE A 25 15.37 -11.61 11.06
N PRO A 26 16.11 -12.40 10.27
CA PRO A 26 16.39 -13.76 10.68
C PRO A 26 17.21 -13.65 11.96
N SER A 27 16.64 -14.14 13.05
CA SER A 27 17.24 -14.19 14.37
C SER A 27 18.59 -14.90 14.30
N LEU A 28 19.54 -14.25 14.94
CA LEU A 28 20.90 -14.67 15.22
C LEU A 28 20.91 -15.98 16.05
N GLN A 29 20.55 -17.11 15.47
CA GLN A 29 20.58 -18.41 16.16
C GLN A 29 21.15 -19.58 15.36
N LEU A 30 21.79 -19.35 14.22
CA LEU A 30 22.50 -20.43 13.49
C LEU A 30 23.96 -20.08 13.16
N CYS A 31 24.69 -19.47 14.09
CA CYS A 31 26.14 -19.24 13.97
C CYS A 31 27.03 -20.40 14.46
N LEU A 32 26.47 -21.58 14.77
CA LEU A 32 27.27 -22.70 15.31
C LEU A 32 27.58 -23.85 14.35
N PHE A 33 27.13 -23.78 13.09
CA PHE A 33 27.49 -24.79 12.07
C PHE A 33 28.35 -24.21 10.96
N TRP A 34 29.40 -23.46 11.34
CA TRP A 34 30.36 -22.90 10.39
C TRP A 34 31.72 -23.59 10.37
N PHE A 35 31.75 -24.92 10.51
CA PHE A 35 32.94 -25.67 10.15
C PHE A 35 32.56 -26.98 9.51
N ILE A 36 33.13 -27.20 8.33
CA ILE A 36 33.17 -28.44 7.53
C ILE A 36 31.99 -28.59 6.55
N GLY A 37 32.27 -28.28 5.29
CA GLY A 37 31.44 -28.75 4.18
C GLY A 37 31.35 -27.77 3.02
N ALA A 38 32.45 -27.54 2.33
CA ALA A 38 32.44 -26.90 1.02
C ALA A 38 31.61 -27.77 0.05
N CYS A 39 30.33 -27.45 -0.08
CA CYS A 39 29.53 -27.78 -1.24
C CYS A 39 28.94 -26.47 -1.73
N PHE A 40 29.43 -26.07 -2.90
CA PHE A 40 28.90 -25.04 -3.77
C PHE A 40 27.37 -25.17 -3.86
N CYS A 41 26.64 -24.42 -3.03
CA CYS A 41 25.30 -23.99 -3.41
C CYS A 41 25.45 -22.58 -3.94
N LEU A 42 25.67 -22.56 -5.26
CA LEU A 42 25.53 -21.44 -6.17
C LEU A 42 24.43 -20.48 -5.68
N GLU A 43 24.79 -19.20 -5.66
CA GLU A 43 23.97 -18.04 -5.35
C GLU A 43 22.48 -18.30 -5.54
N VAL A 44 21.74 -18.34 -4.44
CA VAL A 44 20.33 -17.95 -4.48
C VAL A 44 20.35 -16.46 -4.82
N LEU A 45 20.40 -16.15 -6.12
CA LEU A 45 19.92 -14.90 -6.66
C LEU A 45 18.41 -14.92 -6.39
N GLY A 46 18.06 -14.67 -5.13
CA GLY A 46 16.73 -14.28 -4.74
C GLY A 46 16.50 -12.96 -5.45
N HIS A 47 16.00 -13.05 -6.68
CA HIS A 47 15.11 -12.03 -7.20
C HIS A 47 14.09 -11.88 -6.07
N GLN A 48 14.25 -10.85 -5.24
CA GLN A 48 13.15 -10.27 -4.49
C GLN A 48 12.20 -9.83 -5.59
N GLY A 49 11.41 -10.78 -6.08
CA GLY A 49 10.34 -10.51 -7.02
C GLY A 49 9.56 -9.41 -6.35
N THR A 50 9.56 -8.24 -7.00
CA THR A 50 9.03 -6.98 -6.53
C THR A 50 7.69 -7.26 -5.90
N GLN A 51 7.68 -7.48 -4.59
CA GLN A 51 6.45 -7.72 -3.86
C GLN A 51 5.67 -6.43 -4.04
N PRO A 52 4.39 -6.49 -4.42
CA PRO A 52 3.63 -5.28 -4.66
C PRO A 52 3.72 -4.45 -3.36
N HIS A 53 4.32 -3.26 -3.44
CA HIS A 53 4.45 -2.28 -2.34
C HIS A 53 3.07 -1.66 -2.04
N SER A 54 2.06 -2.51 -2.01
CA SER A 54 0.65 -2.17 -1.94
C SER A 54 -0.07 -3.15 -1.05
N ILE A 55 -0.90 -2.63 -0.16
CA ILE A 55 -1.80 -3.39 0.68
C ILE A 55 -3.20 -3.18 0.14
N LYS A 56 -3.94 -4.27 -0.06
CA LYS A 56 -5.34 -4.22 -0.48
C LYS A 56 -6.24 -4.80 0.60
N ILE A 57 -7.33 -4.10 0.87
CA ILE A 57 -8.43 -4.50 1.73
C ILE A 57 -9.71 -4.37 0.89
N GLU A 58 -10.38 -5.49 0.69
CA GLU A 58 -11.63 -5.54 -0.06
C GLU A 58 -12.74 -4.77 0.67
N GLY A 59 -13.61 -4.14 -0.11
CA GLY A 59 -14.84 -3.48 0.34
C GLY A 59 -15.62 -2.95 -0.86
N ASP A 60 -16.86 -2.56 -0.65
CA ASP A 60 -17.74 -2.04 -1.71
C ASP A 60 -17.22 -0.73 -2.31
N ILE A 61 -16.58 0.11 -1.48
CA ILE A 61 -15.94 1.36 -1.89
C ILE A 61 -14.47 1.34 -1.45
N THR A 62 -13.55 1.55 -2.39
CA THR A 62 -12.11 1.54 -2.08
C THR A 62 -11.54 2.95 -1.92
N LEU A 63 -10.90 3.22 -0.78
CA LEU A 63 -10.08 4.43 -0.57
C LEU A 63 -8.59 4.15 -0.83
N GLY A 64 -7.93 5.05 -1.55
CA GLY A 64 -6.49 5.02 -1.76
C GLY A 64 -5.75 5.63 -0.57
N GLY A 65 -4.58 5.08 -0.22
CA GLY A 65 -3.70 5.65 0.81
C GLY A 65 -2.27 5.78 0.31
N LEU A 66 -1.61 6.91 0.56
CA LEU A 66 -0.19 7.13 0.26
C LEU A 66 0.58 7.42 1.55
N PHE A 67 1.40 6.47 1.99
CA PHE A 67 2.17 6.60 3.23
C PHE A 67 3.66 6.33 3.00
N PRO A 68 4.57 7.08 3.66
CA PRO A 68 6.00 6.81 3.59
C PRO A 68 6.37 5.67 4.56
N ILE A 69 6.01 4.43 4.19
CA ILE A 69 6.27 3.24 5.00
C ILE A 69 7.77 2.98 5.05
N HIS A 70 8.47 3.12 3.92
CA HIS A 70 9.92 3.01 3.86
C HIS A 70 10.62 4.37 3.67
N ALA A 71 11.87 4.42 4.11
CA ALA A 71 12.83 5.46 3.77
C ALA A 71 13.26 5.34 2.30
N ARG A 72 13.96 6.37 1.82
CA ARG A 72 14.60 6.33 0.51
C ARG A 72 15.73 5.30 0.54
N GLY A 73 15.69 4.34 -0.39
CA GLY A 73 16.76 3.35 -0.54
C GLY A 73 18.06 3.95 -1.10
N PRO A 74 19.20 3.26 -0.93
CA PRO A 74 20.46 3.60 -1.58
C PRO A 74 20.35 3.48 -3.12
N ALA A 75 21.36 3.98 -3.84
CA ALA A 75 21.36 3.99 -5.31
C ALA A 75 21.06 2.59 -5.88
N GLY A 76 20.08 2.51 -6.78
CA GLY A 76 19.63 1.26 -7.40
C GLY A 76 18.51 0.51 -6.64
N VAL A 77 18.28 0.83 -5.36
CA VAL A 77 17.20 0.20 -4.56
C VAL A 77 16.01 1.18 -4.44
N PRO A 78 14.77 0.76 -4.73
CA PRO A 78 13.62 1.67 -4.69
C PRO A 78 13.35 2.20 -3.27
N CYS A 79 13.39 1.32 -2.26
CA CYS A 79 12.97 1.57 -0.89
C CYS A 79 14.03 1.13 0.12
N GLY A 80 14.14 1.84 1.24
CA GLY A 80 15.11 1.59 2.33
C GLY A 80 14.44 0.99 3.57
N GLU A 81 14.90 1.38 4.75
CA GLU A 81 14.37 0.88 6.03
C GLU A 81 12.94 1.34 6.35
N ILE A 82 12.22 0.58 7.18
CA ILE A 82 10.84 0.89 7.59
C ILE A 82 10.80 2.05 8.60
N LYS A 83 9.96 3.05 8.31
CA LYS A 83 9.65 4.18 9.19
C LYS A 83 8.43 3.87 10.07
N LYS A 84 8.69 3.42 11.30
CA LYS A 84 7.63 3.06 12.26
C LYS A 84 6.68 4.24 12.58
N GLU A 85 7.23 5.39 12.95
CA GLU A 85 6.43 6.52 13.42
C GLU A 85 5.66 7.25 12.31
N LYS A 86 6.37 7.66 11.26
CA LYS A 86 5.80 8.50 10.19
C LYS A 86 5.09 7.70 9.09
N GLY A 87 5.42 6.41 8.94
CA GLY A 87 4.85 5.51 7.94
C GLY A 87 3.79 4.61 8.55
N ILE A 88 4.22 3.65 9.37
CA ILE A 88 3.34 2.60 9.90
C ILE A 88 2.22 3.17 10.77
N HIS A 89 2.50 4.10 11.69
CA HIS A 89 1.42 4.63 12.56
C HIS A 89 0.35 5.39 11.77
N ARG A 90 0.73 6.12 10.70
CA ARG A 90 -0.24 6.86 9.87
C ARG A 90 -1.11 5.92 9.04
N MET A 91 -0.49 4.88 8.48
CA MET A 91 -1.20 3.84 7.78
C MET A 91 -2.15 3.07 8.72
N GLU A 92 -1.68 2.70 9.90
CA GLU A 92 -2.47 2.01 10.94
C GLU A 92 -3.63 2.91 11.42
N ALA A 93 -3.42 4.23 11.52
CA ALA A 93 -4.48 5.18 11.84
C ALA A 93 -5.57 5.25 10.76
N MET A 94 -5.22 5.20 9.48
CA MET A 94 -6.20 5.11 8.39
C MET A 94 -7.00 3.81 8.48
N LEU A 95 -6.33 2.68 8.70
CA LEU A 95 -6.99 1.38 8.83
C LEU A 95 -7.92 1.31 10.04
N TYR A 96 -7.47 1.86 11.17
CA TYR A 96 -8.29 2.01 12.37
C TYR A 96 -9.54 2.86 12.10
N ALA A 97 -9.39 4.01 11.42
CA ALA A 97 -10.53 4.86 11.07
C ALA A 97 -11.54 4.14 10.17
N LEU A 98 -11.07 3.36 9.19
CA LEU A 98 -11.93 2.53 8.34
C LEU A 98 -12.67 1.47 9.14
N ASP A 99 -11.99 0.79 10.07
CA ASP A 99 -12.61 -0.22 10.92
C ASP A 99 -13.70 0.41 11.81
N GLN A 100 -13.47 1.63 12.32
CA GLN A 100 -14.47 2.35 13.10
C GLN A 100 -15.69 2.76 12.25
N ILE A 101 -15.47 3.31 11.06
CA ILE A 101 -16.56 3.70 10.15
C ILE A 101 -17.38 2.47 9.74
N ASN A 102 -16.72 1.37 9.40
CA ASN A 102 -17.40 0.13 9.01
C ASN A 102 -18.16 -0.54 10.17
N SER A 103 -17.82 -0.22 11.42
CA SER A 103 -18.53 -0.72 12.61
C SER A 103 -19.76 0.11 12.98
N ASP A 104 -19.85 1.33 12.46
CA ASP A 104 -20.93 2.28 12.74
C ASP A 104 -22.04 2.17 11.68
N LEU A 105 -23.21 1.70 12.10
CA LEU A 105 -24.37 1.50 11.23
C LEU A 105 -25.08 2.81 10.87
N GLU A 106 -24.81 3.92 11.57
CA GLU A 106 -25.43 5.22 11.30
C GLU A 106 -24.74 5.98 10.17
N LEU A 107 -23.43 5.79 9.99
CA LEU A 107 -22.63 6.50 8.99
C LEU A 107 -22.79 5.93 7.57
N LEU A 108 -22.68 4.61 7.41
CA LEU A 108 -22.72 3.93 6.12
C LEU A 108 -23.50 2.60 6.22
N PRO A 109 -24.84 2.64 6.24
CA PRO A 109 -25.64 1.42 6.30
C PRO A 109 -25.44 0.58 5.03
N ASN A 110 -25.12 -0.70 5.20
CA ASN A 110 -24.96 -1.71 4.13
C ASN A 110 -23.83 -1.45 3.12
N ILE A 111 -22.85 -0.60 3.45
CA ILE A 111 -21.69 -0.33 2.59
C ILE A 111 -20.42 -0.53 3.40
N THR A 112 -19.48 -1.30 2.86
CA THR A 112 -18.15 -1.50 3.44
C THR A 112 -17.09 -0.68 2.74
N LEU A 113 -16.28 0.04 3.51
CA LEU A 113 -15.10 0.75 3.01
C LEU A 113 -13.90 -0.20 3.00
N GLY A 114 -13.36 -0.41 1.80
CA GLY A 114 -12.07 -1.03 1.55
C GLY A 114 -10.95 0.00 1.43
N ALA A 115 -9.72 -0.49 1.28
CA ALA A 115 -8.56 0.37 1.12
C ALA A 115 -7.49 -0.23 0.23
N ARG A 116 -6.84 0.63 -0.55
CA ARG A 116 -5.64 0.33 -1.30
C ARG A 116 -4.52 1.29 -0.90
N ILE A 117 -3.59 0.80 -0.10
CA ILE A 117 -2.48 1.58 0.42
C ILE A 117 -1.26 1.31 -0.42
N LEU A 118 -0.55 2.37 -0.82
CA LEU A 118 0.72 2.30 -1.54
C LEU A 118 1.82 2.96 -0.71
N ASP A 119 3.01 2.37 -0.76
CA ASP A 119 4.20 2.97 -0.17
C ASP A 119 4.80 4.04 -1.10
N THR A 120 5.14 5.20 -0.55
CA THR A 120 5.82 6.26 -1.29
C THR A 120 7.35 6.16 -1.23
N CYS A 121 7.89 5.30 -0.36
CA CYS A 121 9.33 5.12 -0.11
C CYS A 121 10.09 6.44 0.12
N SER A 122 9.38 7.48 0.56
CA SER A 122 9.91 8.85 0.71
C SER A 122 10.59 9.38 -0.57
N ARG A 123 10.08 9.01 -1.76
CA ARG A 123 10.62 9.40 -3.08
C ARG A 123 9.51 9.88 -3.99
N ASP A 124 9.62 11.12 -4.46
CA ASP A 124 8.56 11.79 -5.19
C ASP A 124 8.23 11.12 -6.54
N THR A 125 9.25 10.76 -7.34
CA THR A 125 9.06 10.08 -8.62
C THR A 125 8.41 8.71 -8.45
N TYR A 126 8.87 7.95 -7.45
CA TYR A 126 8.32 6.63 -7.12
C TYR A 126 6.86 6.75 -6.66
N ALA A 127 6.57 7.70 -5.78
CA ALA A 127 5.21 7.94 -5.30
C ALA A 127 4.25 8.35 -6.43
N LEU A 128 4.73 9.14 -7.39
CA LEU A 128 3.96 9.50 -8.59
C LEU A 128 3.64 8.25 -9.42
N GLU A 129 4.63 7.42 -9.73
CA GLU A 129 4.45 6.17 -10.46
C GLU A 129 3.44 5.24 -9.76
N GLN A 130 3.54 5.10 -8.43
CA GLN A 130 2.59 4.34 -7.64
C GLN A 130 1.18 4.94 -7.72
N SER A 131 1.04 6.27 -7.61
CA SER A 131 -0.28 6.93 -7.65
C SER A 131 -1.02 6.73 -8.98
N LEU A 132 -0.30 6.56 -10.09
CA LEU A 132 -0.90 6.25 -11.40
C LEU A 132 -1.64 4.91 -11.37
N THR A 133 -1.24 3.98 -10.51
CA THR A 133 -1.93 2.69 -10.38
C THR A 133 -3.34 2.82 -9.82
N PHE A 134 -3.69 3.93 -9.17
CA PHE A 134 -5.07 4.20 -8.73
C PHE A 134 -6.00 4.54 -9.89
N VAL A 135 -5.47 5.18 -10.95
CA VAL A 135 -6.27 5.61 -12.10
C VAL A 135 -6.21 4.62 -13.26
N GLN A 136 -5.34 3.62 -13.21
CA GLN A 136 -5.30 2.52 -14.20
C GLN A 136 -6.69 1.88 -14.41
N ALA A 137 -7.51 1.83 -13.36
CA ALA A 137 -8.86 1.31 -13.42
C ALA A 137 -9.84 2.16 -14.25
N LEU A 138 -9.56 3.47 -14.36
CA LEU A 138 -10.38 4.43 -15.10
C LEU A 138 -9.97 4.49 -16.58
N ILE A 139 -8.77 4.00 -16.90
CA ILE A 139 -8.21 4.01 -18.26
C ILE A 139 -8.56 2.72 -19.02
N GLN A 140 -8.83 1.62 -18.31
CA GLN A 140 -9.29 0.36 -18.92
C GLN A 140 -10.70 0.55 -19.50
N LYS A 141 -10.71 1.01 -20.74
CA LYS A 141 -11.85 1.22 -21.62
C LYS A 141 -12.54 -0.11 -21.93
N ASP A 142 -13.85 0.00 -22.19
CA ASP A 142 -14.78 -1.09 -22.45
C ASP A 142 -14.15 -2.31 -23.11
N THR A 143 -14.08 -3.38 -22.36
CA THR A 143 -13.52 -4.66 -22.80
C THR A 143 -14.52 -5.49 -23.60
N SER A 144 -15.63 -4.86 -24.01
CA SER A 144 -16.72 -5.46 -24.78
C SER A 144 -16.29 -5.97 -26.16
N ASP A 145 -15.14 -5.51 -26.67
CA ASP A 145 -14.57 -5.94 -27.96
C ASP A 145 -13.47 -7.01 -27.85
N ILE A 146 -13.10 -7.42 -26.63
CA ILE A 146 -12.11 -8.50 -26.46
C ILE A 146 -12.84 -9.84 -26.54
N ARG A 147 -12.58 -10.61 -27.59
CA ARG A 147 -13.03 -12.00 -27.69
C ARG A 147 -11.83 -12.92 -27.72
N CYS A 148 -11.83 -13.95 -26.89
CA CYS A 148 -10.83 -15.00 -26.97
C CYS A 148 -11.01 -15.79 -28.28
N SER A 149 -9.94 -16.36 -28.82
CA SER A 149 -9.98 -17.20 -30.04
C SER A 149 -10.98 -18.36 -29.97
N ASN A 150 -11.36 -18.75 -28.74
CA ASN A 150 -12.27 -19.85 -28.46
C ASN A 150 -13.73 -19.40 -28.29
N GLY A 151 -14.05 -18.11 -28.50
CA GLY A 151 -15.39 -17.55 -28.33
C GLY A 151 -15.82 -17.35 -26.87
N GLU A 152 -15.02 -17.80 -25.90
CA GLU A 152 -15.27 -17.58 -24.47
C GLU A 152 -15.12 -16.11 -24.07
N PRO A 153 -15.92 -15.64 -23.10
CA PRO A 153 -15.74 -14.31 -22.54
C PRO A 153 -14.36 -14.24 -21.85
N PRO A 154 -13.54 -13.23 -22.15
CA PRO A 154 -12.25 -13.05 -21.49
C PRO A 154 -12.43 -12.86 -19.98
N LEU A 155 -11.58 -13.52 -19.19
CA LEU A 155 -11.47 -13.34 -17.74
C LEU A 155 -10.78 -12.00 -17.42
N ILE A 156 -11.48 -10.89 -17.66
CA ILE A 156 -10.99 -9.56 -17.28
C ILE A 156 -11.39 -9.32 -15.85
N ARG A 157 -10.40 -9.29 -14.96
CA ARG A 157 -10.60 -8.77 -13.61
C ARG A 157 -10.88 -7.29 -13.74
N LYS A 158 -12.10 -6.86 -13.40
CA LYS A 158 -12.42 -5.43 -13.32
C LYS A 158 -11.39 -4.76 -12.41
N PRO A 159 -10.72 -3.71 -12.88
CA PRO A 159 -9.73 -3.03 -12.07
C PRO A 159 -10.44 -2.29 -10.93
N GLU A 160 -9.83 -2.32 -9.76
CA GLU A 160 -10.38 -1.72 -8.54
C GLU A 160 -10.41 -0.19 -8.68
N ARG A 161 -11.61 0.38 -8.59
CA ARG A 161 -11.79 1.83 -8.70
C ARG A 161 -11.61 2.48 -7.34
N VAL A 162 -10.57 3.31 -7.22
CA VAL A 162 -10.35 4.15 -6.04
C VAL A 162 -11.18 5.43 -6.16
N VAL A 163 -12.03 5.70 -5.16
CA VAL A 163 -12.93 6.88 -5.18
C VAL A 163 -12.26 8.17 -4.70
N GLY A 164 -11.24 8.03 -3.87
CA GLY A 164 -10.47 9.14 -3.32
C GLY A 164 -9.18 8.63 -2.69
N VAL A 165 -8.19 9.50 -2.57
CA VAL A 165 -6.86 9.17 -2.05
C VAL A 165 -6.58 10.01 -0.81
N ILE A 166 -6.07 9.38 0.25
CA ILE A 166 -5.64 10.02 1.49
C ILE A 166 -4.11 10.04 1.52
N GLY A 167 -3.52 11.22 1.72
CA GLY A 167 -2.07 11.43 1.70
C GLY A 167 -1.64 12.41 0.60
N ALA A 168 -0.35 12.47 0.23
CA ALA A 168 0.80 11.86 0.89
C ALA A 168 1.28 12.70 2.08
N SER A 169 2.17 12.15 2.94
CA SER A 169 2.73 12.90 4.07
C SER A 169 3.70 14.03 3.68
N ALA A 170 4.26 13.99 2.48
CA ALA A 170 5.17 15.03 1.98
C ALA A 170 4.42 15.95 1.01
N SER A 171 4.53 17.26 1.21
CA SER A 171 3.80 18.25 0.42
C SER A 171 4.17 18.21 -1.06
N SER A 172 5.44 18.00 -1.40
CA SER A 172 5.90 17.86 -2.80
C SER A 172 5.19 16.72 -3.52
N VAL A 173 5.13 15.55 -2.88
CA VAL A 173 4.42 14.36 -3.38
C VAL A 173 2.93 14.65 -3.55
N SER A 174 2.29 15.24 -2.55
CA SER A 174 0.85 15.56 -2.60
C SER A 174 0.51 16.52 -3.74
N ILE A 175 1.34 17.54 -3.97
CA ILE A 175 1.15 18.49 -5.08
C ILE A 175 1.29 17.76 -6.43
N MET A 176 2.32 16.91 -6.59
CA MET A 176 2.53 16.14 -7.82
C MET A 176 1.37 15.19 -8.10
N VAL A 177 0.92 14.46 -7.09
CA VAL A 177 -0.20 13.50 -7.20
C VAL A 177 -1.52 14.22 -7.47
N ALA A 178 -1.80 15.33 -6.79
CA ALA A 178 -3.02 16.12 -7.00
C ALA A 178 -3.16 16.60 -8.46
N ASN A 179 -2.04 17.05 -9.04
CA ASN A 179 -2.02 17.54 -10.42
C ASN A 179 -2.34 16.48 -11.46
N VAL A 180 -2.10 15.20 -11.15
CA VAL A 180 -2.46 14.06 -12.00
C VAL A 180 -3.88 13.58 -11.72
N LEU A 181 -4.22 13.34 -10.44
CA LEU A 181 -5.53 12.79 -10.06
C LEU A 181 -6.70 13.70 -10.42
N ARG A 182 -6.48 15.02 -10.49
CA ARG A 182 -7.50 15.98 -10.96
C ARG A 182 -8.00 15.69 -12.38
N LEU A 183 -7.17 15.07 -13.23
CA LEU A 183 -7.55 14.71 -14.60
C LEU A 183 -8.56 13.57 -14.65
N PHE A 184 -8.64 12.76 -13.58
CA PHE A 184 -9.44 11.55 -13.50
C PHE A 184 -10.61 11.67 -12.51
N ALA A 185 -11.00 12.90 -12.15
CA ALA A 185 -12.07 13.22 -11.20
C ALA A 185 -11.96 12.52 -9.83
N SER A 186 -10.75 12.08 -9.45
CA SER A 186 -10.47 11.46 -8.15
C SER A 186 -10.08 12.54 -7.15
N LYS A 187 -10.72 12.56 -5.98
CA LYS A 187 -10.42 13.56 -4.94
C LYS A 187 -9.19 13.13 -4.12
N LEU A 188 -8.21 14.02 -3.98
CA LEU A 188 -7.08 13.84 -3.06
C LEU A 188 -7.33 14.64 -1.78
N LEU A 189 -7.31 13.96 -0.63
CA LEU A 189 -7.29 14.57 0.70
C LEU A 189 -5.84 14.66 1.19
N ILE A 190 -5.30 15.87 1.16
CA ILE A 190 -3.90 16.15 1.51
C ILE A 190 -3.72 16.04 3.03
N SER A 191 -2.87 15.12 3.46
CA SER A 191 -2.36 15.08 4.83
C SER A 191 -1.08 15.90 4.91
N CYS A 192 -1.20 17.22 5.12
CA CYS A 192 -0.01 18.07 5.32
C CYS A 192 0.71 17.64 6.60
N GLY A 193 1.95 17.16 6.45
CA GLY A 193 2.88 17.05 7.57
C GLY A 193 3.47 18.42 7.88
N PHE A 194 3.09 19.00 9.01
CA PHE A 194 3.92 19.99 9.71
C PHE A 194 4.96 19.26 10.56
#